data_AF-A0A811TI48-F1
#
_entry.id   AF-A0A811TI48-F1
#
_cell.length_a   1.000
_cell.length_b   1.000
_cell.length_c   1.000
_cell.angle_alpha   90.00
_cell.angle_beta   90.00
_cell.angle_gamma   90.00
#
_symmetry.space_group_name_H-M   'P 1'
#
loop_
_entity.id
_entity.type
_entity.pdbx_description
1 polymer ?
#
loop_
_entity_poly.entity_id
_entity_poly.type
_entity_poly.pdbx_seq_one_letter_code
_entity_poly.pdbx_strand_id
1 'polypeptide(L)'
;MQTFQSSTVSPRVKGIETETLIMLSKISEQKDFLNRILKKYNIKKPDDIEKMIERGEIEEHPCYEDYLSALSYKQNIKDLKKMLDNLIRKI
;
A
#
# COMPACT_ATOMS: atom_id res chain seq x y z
N MET A 1 -5.85 39.44 -27.31
CA MET A 1 -5.82 39.29 -25.84
C MET A 1 -6.78 38.16 -25.47
N GLN A 2 -6.28 37.08 -24.86
CA GLN A 2 -7.11 36.10 -24.16
C GLN A 2 -6.55 35.99 -22.75
N THR A 3 -7.30 36.54 -21.80
CA THR A 3 -7.01 36.37 -20.37
C THR A 3 -7.40 34.96 -19.99
N PHE A 4 -6.40 34.09 -19.83
CA PHE A 4 -6.57 32.80 -19.16
C PHE A 4 -7.09 33.09 -17.75
N GLN A 5 -8.37 32.79 -17.51
CA GLN A 5 -8.90 32.77 -16.16
C GLN A 5 -8.15 31.68 -15.41
N SER A 6 -7.21 32.10 -14.57
CA SER A 6 -6.54 31.21 -13.62
C SER A 6 -7.60 30.74 -12.64
N SER A 7 -8.08 29.52 -12.82
CA SER A 7 -9.01 28.87 -11.89
C SER A 7 -8.32 28.79 -10.53
N THR A 8 -8.65 29.69 -9.62
CA THR A 8 -8.07 29.75 -8.27
C THR A 8 -8.62 28.60 -7.44
N VAL A 9 -7.97 27.43 -7.52
CA VAL A 9 -8.25 26.31 -6.60
C VAL A 9 -7.95 26.76 -5.17
N SER A 10 -8.92 26.59 -4.27
CA SER A 10 -8.78 26.95 -2.85
C SER A 10 -7.54 26.26 -2.24
N PRO A 11 -6.70 26.95 -1.43
CA PRO A 11 -5.55 26.35 -0.77
C PRO A 11 -5.89 25.07 0.03
N ARG A 12 -7.11 25.00 0.58
CA ARG A 12 -7.62 23.81 1.28
C ARG A 12 -7.78 22.62 0.34
N VAL A 13 -8.35 22.83 -0.84
CA VAL A 13 -8.54 21.78 -1.86
C VAL A 13 -7.19 21.32 -2.40
N LYS A 14 -6.28 22.26 -2.70
CA LYS A 14 -4.92 21.96 -3.15
C LYS A 14 -4.11 21.14 -2.12
N GLY A 15 -4.31 21.41 -0.82
CA GLY A 15 -3.74 20.62 0.27
C GLY A 15 -4.24 19.17 0.26
N ILE A 16 -5.56 18.98 0.15
CA ILE A 16 -6.19 17.65 0.13
C ILE A 16 -5.77 16.84 -1.11
N GLU A 17 -5.66 17.46 -2.28
CA GLU A 17 -5.16 16.81 -3.51
C GLU A 17 -3.71 16.30 -3.32
N THR A 18 -2.86 17.11 -2.71
CA THR A 18 -1.46 16.75 -2.44
C THR A 18 -1.37 15.57 -1.47
N GLU A 19 -2.13 15.62 -0.37
CA GLU A 19 -2.20 14.51 0.60
C GLU A 19 -2.72 13.22 -0.04
N THR A 20 -3.72 13.33 -0.92
CA THR A 20 -4.30 12.21 -1.67
C THR A 20 -3.24 11.54 -2.55
N LEU A 21 -2.48 12.33 -3.31
CA LEU A 21 -1.41 11.81 -4.17
C LEU A 21 -0.31 11.10 -3.38
N ILE A 22 0.07 11.66 -2.23
CA ILE A 22 1.06 11.05 -1.33
C ILE A 22 0.55 9.71 -0.79
N MET A 23 -0.71 9.64 -0.36
CA MET A 23 -1.31 8.39 0.14
C MET A 23 -1.38 7.33 -0.97
N LEU A 24 -1.79 7.69 -2.18
CA LEU A 24 -1.83 6.78 -3.32
C LEU A 24 -0.43 6.24 -3.68
N SER A 25 0.59 7.11 -3.67
CA SER A 25 1.98 6.72 -3.89
C SER A 25 2.45 5.70 -2.84
N LYS A 26 2.19 5.94 -1.55
CA LYS A 26 2.49 5.00 -0.46
C LYS A 26 1.76 3.68 -0.63
N ILE A 27 0.47 3.69 -0.99
CA ILE A 27 -0.29 2.46 -1.26
C ILE A 27 0.35 1.67 -2.40
N SER A 28 0.79 2.34 -3.46
CA SER A 28 1.45 1.69 -4.60
C SER A 28 2.76 1.03 -4.17
N GLU A 29 3.59 1.75 -3.42
CA GLU A 29 4.87 1.24 -2.91
C GLU A 29 4.69 0.00 -2.03
N GLN A 30 3.75 0.05 -1.06
CA GLN A 30 3.46 -1.09 -0.19
C GLN A 30 2.95 -2.31 -0.98
N LYS A 31 2.16 -2.08 -2.04
CA LYS A 31 1.71 -3.16 -2.95
C LYS A 31 2.89 -3.77 -3.69
N ASP A 32 3.84 -2.98 -4.15
CA ASP A 32 5.01 -3.48 -4.87
C ASP A 32 5.89 -4.34 -3.96
N PHE A 33 6.11 -3.91 -2.70
CA PHE A 33 6.85 -4.73 -1.73
C PHE A 33 6.13 -6.04 -1.41
N LEU A 34 4.81 -5.99 -1.16
CA LEU A 34 4.02 -7.20 -0.95
C LEU A 34 4.09 -8.14 -2.16
N ASN A 35 3.93 -7.61 -3.37
CA ASN A 35 3.99 -8.38 -4.61
C ASN A 35 5.35 -9.05 -4.82
N ARG A 36 6.46 -8.40 -4.44
CA ARG A 36 7.80 -8.99 -4.52
C ARG A 36 7.90 -10.24 -3.64
N ILE A 37 7.40 -10.17 -2.41
CA ILE A 37 7.40 -11.33 -1.50
C ILE A 37 6.49 -12.43 -2.04
N LEU A 38 5.24 -12.12 -2.43
CA LEU A 38 4.32 -13.12 -2.95
C LEU A 38 4.86 -13.82 -4.22
N LYS A 39 5.53 -13.07 -5.11
CA LYS A 39 6.18 -13.64 -6.29
C LYS A 39 7.37 -14.52 -5.95
N LYS A 40 8.17 -14.16 -4.95
CA LYS A 40 9.32 -14.98 -4.49
C LYS A 40 8.90 -16.41 -4.16
N TYR A 41 7.74 -16.58 -3.53
CA TYR A 41 7.20 -17.89 -3.14
C TYR A 41 6.18 -18.46 -4.14
N ASN A 42 5.85 -17.74 -5.23
CA ASN A 42 4.80 -18.09 -6.19
C ASN A 42 3.41 -18.35 -5.55
N ILE A 43 3.04 -17.49 -4.59
CA ILE A 43 1.80 -17.58 -3.81
C ILE A 43 0.89 -16.37 -4.02
N LYS A 44 -0.33 -16.44 -3.48
CA LYS A 44 -1.33 -15.35 -3.56
C LYS A 44 -1.57 -14.65 -2.22
N LYS A 45 -1.30 -15.31 -1.09
CA LYS A 45 -1.55 -14.76 0.24
C LYS A 45 -0.33 -14.96 1.14
N PRO A 46 -0.01 -14.02 2.05
CA PRO A 46 1.09 -14.19 3.00
C PRO A 46 0.96 -15.47 3.84
N ASP A 47 -0.26 -15.81 4.25
CA ASP A 47 -0.60 -17.00 5.05
C ASP A 47 -0.15 -18.32 4.38
N ASP A 48 0.09 -18.32 3.06
CA ASP A 48 0.61 -19.50 2.37
C ASP A 48 2.10 -19.72 2.69
N ILE A 49 2.88 -18.68 3.03
CA ILE A 49 4.29 -18.81 3.49
C ILE A 49 4.35 -19.59 4.80
N GLU A 50 3.52 -19.22 5.77
CA GLU A 50 3.43 -19.89 7.08
C GLU A 50 3.10 -21.37 6.90
N LYS A 51 2.13 -21.71 6.05
CA LYS A 51 1.78 -23.11 5.75
C LYS A 51 2.92 -23.88 5.08
N MET A 52 3.69 -23.24 4.21
CA MET A 52 4.86 -23.88 3.59
C MET A 52 5.94 -24.19 4.63
N ILE A 53 6.16 -23.29 5.59
CA ILE A 53 7.08 -23.50 6.73
C ILE A 53 6.58 -24.66 7.60
N GLU A 54 5.31 -24.65 8.01
CA GLU A 54 4.70 -25.69 8.86
C GLU A 54 4.78 -27.09 8.24
N ARG A 55 4.70 -27.18 6.90
CA ARG A 55 4.83 -28.44 6.15
C ARG A 55 6.28 -28.86 5.91
N GLY A 56 7.25 -28.01 6.25
CA GLY A 56 8.66 -28.23 5.94
C GLY A 56 9.00 -28.12 4.46
N GLU A 57 8.17 -27.43 3.65
CA GLU A 57 8.44 -27.19 2.23
C GLU A 57 9.56 -26.14 2.03
N ILE A 58 9.71 -25.21 2.98
CA ILE A 58 10.76 -24.19 3.02
C ILE A 58 11.32 -24.06 4.44
N GLU A 59 12.56 -23.60 4.56
CA GLU A 59 13.19 -23.34 5.87
C GLU A 59 12.49 -22.18 6.59
N GLU A 60 12.34 -22.30 7.91
CA GLU A 60 11.72 -21.26 8.75
C GLU A 60 12.49 -19.94 8.69
N HIS A 61 13.80 -19.97 8.85
CA HIS A 61 14.65 -18.81 8.63
C HIS A 61 15.30 -18.90 7.25
N PRO A 62 15.25 -17.84 6.42
CA PRO A 62 14.73 -16.49 6.68
C PRO A 62 13.24 -16.29 6.31
N CYS A 63 12.50 -17.33 5.94
CA CYS A 63 11.16 -17.19 5.35
C CYS A 63 10.09 -16.63 6.30
N TYR A 64 10.23 -16.83 7.62
CA TYR A 64 9.32 -16.28 8.61
C TYR A 64 9.37 -14.74 8.62
N GLU A 65 10.54 -14.15 8.42
CA GLU A 65 10.68 -12.68 8.32
C GLU A 65 9.99 -12.12 7.07
N ASP A 66 10.04 -12.86 5.95
CA ASP A 66 9.30 -12.52 4.74
C ASP A 66 7.79 -12.62 4.97
N TYR A 67 7.32 -13.62 5.73
CA TYR A 67 5.92 -13.72 6.14
C TYR A 67 5.48 -12.52 6.98
N LEU A 68 6.22 -12.17 8.03
CA LEU A 68 5.93 -11.01 8.88
C LEU A 68 5.93 -9.70 8.08
N SER A 69 6.90 -9.54 7.18
CA SER A 69 6.98 -8.38 6.29
C SER A 69 5.75 -8.28 5.37
N ALA A 70 5.34 -9.41 4.77
CA ALA A 70 4.16 -9.45 3.91
C ALA A 70 2.86 -9.13 4.68
N LEU A 71 2.72 -9.60 5.93
CA LEU A 71 1.60 -9.23 6.80
C LEU A 71 1.60 -7.73 7.10
N SER A 72 2.76 -7.16 7.43
CA SER A 72 2.92 -5.73 7.68
C SER A 72 2.50 -4.90 6.47
N TYR A 73 2.98 -5.22 5.26
CA TYR A 73 2.59 -4.52 4.04
C TYR A 73 1.08 -4.62 3.75
N LYS A 74 0.49 -5.80 3.93
CA LYS A 74 -0.96 -6.01 3.77
C LYS A 74 -1.76 -5.13 4.73
N GLN A 75 -1.34 -5.02 5.99
CA GLN A 75 -1.98 -4.19 7.00
C GLN A 75 -1.79 -2.70 6.69
N ASN A 76 -0.58 -2.27 6.32
CA ASN A 76 -0.31 -0.88 5.92
C ASN A 76 -1.18 -0.43 4.75
N ILE A 77 -1.36 -1.27 3.72
CA ILE A 77 -2.25 -0.97 2.59
C ILE A 77 -3.69 -0.75 3.07
N LYS A 78 -4.16 -1.57 4.01
CA LYS A 78 -5.52 -1.47 4.57
C LYS A 78 -5.69 -0.15 5.33
N ASP A 79 -4.71 0.23 6.14
CA ASP A 79 -4.78 1.45 6.95
C ASP A 79 -4.66 2.70 6.08
N LEU A 80 -3.75 2.72 5.11
CA LEU A 80 -3.64 3.81 4.15
C LEU A 80 -4.92 4.01 3.33
N LYS A 81 -5.58 2.92 2.91
CA LYS A 81 -6.90 3.02 2.23
C LYS A 81 -7.96 3.64 3.13
N LYS A 82 -8.01 3.25 4.41
CA LYS A 82 -8.95 3.83 5.38
C LYS A 82 -8.67 5.31 5.62
N MET A 83 -7.40 5.70 5.68
CA MET A 83 -7.00 7.12 5.78
C MET A 83 -7.41 7.91 4.54
N LEU A 84 -7.21 7.34 3.35
CA LEU A 84 -7.61 7.93 2.08
C LEU A 84 -9.13 8.11 1.99
N ASP A 85 -9.92 7.10 2.36
CA ASP A 85 -11.38 7.19 2.40
C ASP A 85 -11.85 8.32 3.34
N ASN A 86 -11.21 8.45 4.51
CA ASN A 86 -11.50 9.52 5.47
C ASN A 86 -11.11 10.90 4.94
N LEU A 87 -10.04 11.00 4.15
CA LEU A 87 -9.60 12.25 3.54
C LEU A 87 -10.58 12.70 2.45
N ILE A 88 -10.98 11.78 1.57
CA ILE A 88 -11.92 12.06 0.47
C ILE A 88 -13.28 12.49 1.02
N ARG A 89 -13.76 11.90 2.11
CA ARG A 89 -15.02 12.29 2.78
C ARG A 89 -15.04 13.72 3.34
N LYS A 90 -13.88 14.40 3.44
CA LYS A 90 -13.76 15.78 3.96
C LYS A 90 -13.80 16.85 2.87
N ILE A 91 -13.80 16.43 1.59
CA ILE A 91 -13.98 17.28 0.41
C ILE A 91 -15.48 17.52 0.24
#